data_AF-A0A9D7F576-F1
#
_entry.id   AF-A0A9D7F576-F1
#
_cell.length_a   1.000
_cell.length_b   1.000
_cell.length_c   1.000
_cell.angle_alpha   90.00
_cell.angle_beta   90.00
_cell.angle_gamma   90.00
#
_symmetry.space_group_name_H-M   'P 1'
#
loop_
_entity.id
_entity.type
_entity.pdbx_description
1 polymer ?
#
loop_
_entity_poly.entity_id
_entity_poly.type
_entity_poly.pdbx_seq_one_letter_code
_entity_poly.pdbx_strand_id
1 'polypeptide(L)'
;MMKRIFRTNKSKMSFEDAIDVFNDKDRIQYASNRNGEERFKVLGKALQAIIVVIYTTRDLIVRIISARRATKDERRTYLTKKLSNQDNDTK
;
A
#
# COMPACT_ATOMS: atom_id res chain seq x y z
N MET A 1 -4.86 -17.23 8.61
CA MET A 1 -3.57 -17.12 9.33
C MET A 1 -2.53 -16.47 8.41
N MET A 2 -2.21 -15.20 8.59
CA MET A 2 -1.22 -14.47 7.78
C MET A 2 0.20 -14.98 8.08
N LYS A 3 0.87 -15.64 7.13
CA LYS A 3 2.25 -16.14 7.32
C LYS A 3 3.27 -15.00 7.16
N ARG A 4 4.05 -14.78 8.22
CA ARG A 4 4.96 -13.65 8.46
C ARG A 4 6.38 -13.93 7.93
N ILE A 5 6.79 -13.27 6.85
CA ILE A 5 8.21 -13.14 6.46
C ILE A 5 8.47 -11.67 6.14
N PHE A 6 8.91 -10.91 7.15
CA PHE A 6 9.45 -9.56 6.99
C PHE A 6 10.98 -9.66 7.15
N ARG A 7 11.75 -9.48 6.06
CA ARG A 7 13.22 -9.44 6.16
C ARG A 7 13.62 -8.08 6.73
N THR A 8 14.08 -8.10 7.97
CA THR A 8 14.65 -6.94 8.67
C THR A 8 15.99 -6.57 8.05
N ASN A 9 15.98 -5.67 7.08
CA ASN A 9 17.13 -4.81 6.84
C ASN A 9 16.64 -3.44 6.37
N LYS A 10 16.57 -2.49 7.32
CA LYS A 10 16.38 -1.04 7.14
C LYS A 10 14.99 -0.49 6.76
N SER A 11 13.89 -0.96 7.35
CA SER A 11 12.63 -0.18 7.32
C SER A 11 12.26 0.26 8.74
N LYS A 12 12.21 1.58 8.97
CA LYS A 12 11.75 2.22 10.21
C LYS A 12 10.21 2.19 10.36
N MET A 13 9.55 1.20 9.76
CA MET A 13 8.09 1.09 9.68
C MET A 13 7.69 -0.25 10.28
N SER A 14 6.76 -0.22 11.23
CA SER A 14 6.25 -1.45 11.83
C SER A 14 5.40 -2.22 10.81
N PHE A 15 5.20 -3.51 11.07
CA PHE A 15 4.33 -4.32 10.21
C PHE A 15 2.86 -3.91 10.38
N GLU A 16 2.50 -3.51 11.59
CA GLU A 16 1.19 -3.00 11.97
C GLU A 16 0.86 -1.74 11.16
N ASP A 17 1.80 -0.80 11.06
CA ASP A 17 1.65 0.40 10.21
C ASP A 17 1.45 0.02 8.75
N ALA A 18 2.16 -1.01 8.27
CA ALA A 18 2.09 -1.43 6.88
C ALA A 18 0.74 -2.09 6.51
N ILE A 19 0.02 -2.69 7.47
CA ILE A 19 -1.30 -3.28 7.20
C ILE A 19 -2.39 -2.21 7.16
N ASP A 20 -2.24 -1.13 7.94
CA ASP A 20 -3.29 -0.11 8.06
C ASP A 20 -3.64 0.56 6.71
N VAL A 21 -2.70 0.55 5.76
CA VAL A 21 -2.94 1.03 4.38
C VAL A 21 -4.09 0.31 3.66
N PHE A 22 -4.39 -0.93 4.04
CA PHE A 22 -5.50 -1.69 3.45
C PHE A 22 -6.86 -1.20 3.93
N ASN A 23 -6.91 -0.47 5.05
CA ASN A 23 -8.11 0.18 5.58
C ASN A 23 -8.38 1.54 4.93
N ASP A 24 -7.41 2.11 4.20
CA ASP A 24 -7.60 3.37 3.50
C ASP A 24 -8.54 3.20 2.30
N LYS A 25 -9.67 3.91 2.35
CA LYS A 25 -10.69 3.92 1.29
C LYS A 25 -10.20 4.65 0.04
N ASP A 26 -9.29 5.60 0.20
CA ASP A 26 -8.71 6.39 -0.89
C ASP A 26 -7.44 5.75 -1.48
N ARG A 27 -7.09 4.53 -1.03
CA ARG A 27 -5.87 3.85 -1.49
C ARG A 27 -5.88 3.67 -3.00
N ILE A 28 -4.69 3.77 -3.58
CA ILE A 28 -4.45 3.49 -4.99
C ILE A 28 -3.73 2.17 -5.10
N GLN A 29 -4.34 1.22 -5.82
CA GLN A 29 -3.77 -0.10 -6.05
C GLN A 29 -3.40 -0.25 -7.52
N TYR A 30 -2.20 -0.75 -7.77
CA TYR A 30 -1.70 -1.11 -9.09
C TYR A 30 -1.37 -2.61 -9.09
N ALA A 31 -1.86 -3.34 -10.08
CA ALA A 31 -1.50 -4.73 -10.32
C ALA A 31 -0.34 -4.81 -11.31
N SER A 32 0.58 -5.75 -11.10
CA SER A 32 1.69 -6.06 -11.99
C SER A 32 1.98 -7.55 -11.94
N ASN A 33 2.09 -8.18 -13.10
CA ASN A 33 2.57 -9.56 -13.20
C ASN A 33 4.06 -9.53 -13.51
N ARG A 34 4.88 -10.19 -12.69
CA ARG A 34 6.32 -10.31 -12.94
C ARG A 34 6.78 -11.74 -12.68
N ASN A 35 7.17 -12.42 -13.75
CA ASN A 35 7.61 -13.82 -13.78
C ASN A 35 6.54 -14.81 -13.31
N GLY A 36 5.27 -14.58 -13.66
CA GLY A 36 4.15 -15.45 -13.28
C GLY A 36 3.67 -15.26 -11.83
N GLU A 37 4.27 -14.33 -11.08
CA GLU A 37 3.81 -13.94 -9.75
C GLU A 37 3.03 -12.63 -9.84
N GLU A 38 1.77 -12.67 -9.43
CA GLU A 38 0.93 -11.48 -9.30
C GLU A 38 1.41 -10.65 -8.10
N ARG A 39 1.76 -9.40 -8.38
CA ARG A 39 2.20 -8.44 -7.38
C ARG A 39 1.34 -7.20 -7.44
N PHE A 40 1.10 -6.65 -6.27
CA PHE A 40 0.31 -5.46 -6.09
C PHE A 40 1.16 -4.40 -5.42
N LYS A 41 1.06 -3.18 -5.94
CA LYS A 41 1.55 -1.97 -5.28
C LYS A 41 0.35 -1.22 -4.77
N VAL A 42 0.26 -1.05 -3.45
CA VAL A 42 -0.69 -0.17 -2.80
C VAL A 42 0.02 1.10 -2.35
N LEU A 43 -0.60 2.23 -2.63
CA LEU A 43 -0.23 3.56 -2.16
C LEU A 43 -1.41 4.12 -1.38
N GLY A 44 -1.23 4.40 -0.10
CA GLY A 44 -2.32 4.87 0.74
C GLY A 44 -1.83 5.46 2.06
N LYS A 45 -2.77 6.03 2.82
CA LYS A 45 -2.53 6.52 4.17
C LYS A 45 -2.52 5.36 5.16
N ALA A 46 -1.54 5.36 6.04
CA ALA A 46 -1.45 4.48 7.19
C ALA A 46 -1.02 5.32 8.39
N LEU A 47 -1.83 5.33 9.45
CA LEU A 47 -1.66 6.19 10.62
C LEU A 47 -1.31 7.65 10.22
N GLN A 48 -0.05 8.06 10.43
CA GLN A 48 0.45 9.42 10.23
C GLN A 48 1.24 9.62 8.93
N ALA A 49 1.31 8.62 8.03
CA ALA A 49 2.09 8.72 6.82
C ALA A 49 1.36 8.14 5.60
N ILE A 50 1.74 8.63 4.41
CA ILE A 50 1.41 7.94 3.16
C ILE A 50 2.53 6.95 2.89
N ILE A 51 2.16 5.69 2.67
CA ILE A 51 3.08 4.57 2.52
C ILE A 51 2.83 3.85 1.20
N VAL A 52 3.83 3.09 0.79
CA VAL A 52 3.75 2.16 -0.32
C VAL A 52 4.01 0.76 0.19
N VAL A 53 3.10 -0.15 -0.11
CA VAL A 53 3.21 -1.57 0.20
C VAL A 53 3.21 -2.37 -1.10
N ILE A 54 4.24 -3.18 -1.29
CA ILE A 54 4.29 -4.20 -2.33
C ILE A 54 3.91 -5.51 -1.69
N TYR A 55 2.92 -6.21 -2.22
CA TYR A 55 2.48 -7.49 -1.72
C TYR A 55 2.10 -8.44 -2.86
N THR A 56 1.96 -9.72 -2.53
CA THR A 56 1.38 -10.74 -3.40
C THR A 56 0.26 -11.46 -2.63
N THR A 57 -0.64 -12.09 -3.35
CA THR A 57 -1.70 -12.93 -2.81
C THR A 57 -1.50 -14.36 -3.26
N ARG A 58 -1.54 -15.29 -2.31
CA ARG A 58 -1.57 -16.72 -2.59
C ARG A 58 -2.70 -17.33 -1.76
N ASP A 59 -3.68 -17.91 -2.44
CA ASP A 59 -4.93 -18.36 -1.84
C ASP A 59 -5.59 -17.22 -1.03
N LEU A 60 -5.82 -17.42 0.27
CA LEU A 60 -6.38 -16.41 1.18
C LEU A 60 -5.31 -15.66 2.00
N ILE A 61 -4.04 -15.73 1.57
CA ILE A 61 -2.92 -15.14 2.30
C ILE A 61 -2.32 -13.96 1.54
N VAL A 62 -2.37 -12.79 2.17
CA VAL A 62 -1.61 -11.60 1.74
C VAL A 62 -0.20 -11.71 2.29
N ARG A 63 0.80 -11.58 1.41
CA ARG A 63 2.21 -11.55 1.78
C ARG A 63 2.83 -10.23 1.38
N ILE A 64 3.21 -9.42 2.38
CA ILE A 64 3.96 -8.19 2.16
C ILE A 64 5.40 -8.53 1.74
N ILE A 65 5.80 -8.02 0.59
CA ILE A 65 7.15 -8.12 0.02
C ILE A 65 8.00 -6.92 0.46
N SER A 66 7.40 -5.72 0.48
CA SER A 66 8.07 -4.49 0.87
C SER A 66 7.08 -3.46 1.42
N ALA A 67 7.52 -2.68 2.41
CA ALA A 67 6.78 -1.54 2.95
C ALA A 67 7.73 -0.36 3.19
N ARG A 68 7.36 0.81 2.66
CA ARG A 68 8.15 2.03 2.80
C ARG A 68 7.28 3.27 2.81
N ARG A 69 7.83 4.40 3.28
CA ARG A 69 7.21 5.71 3.07
C ARG A 69 7.11 6.02 1.58
N ALA A 70 6.01 6.65 1.18
CA ALA A 70 5.83 7.15 -0.18
C ALA A 70 6.85 8.25 -0.48
N THR A 71 7.35 8.30 -1.71
CA THR A 71 8.17 9.40 -2.23
C THR A 71 7.33 10.68 -2.37
N LYS A 72 7.97 11.82 -2.62
CA LYS A 72 7.26 13.10 -2.81
C LYS A 72 6.24 13.01 -3.95
N ASP A 73 6.61 12.38 -5.07
CA ASP A 73 5.72 12.21 -6.21
C ASP A 73 4.56 11.27 -5.93
N GLU A 74 4.82 10.13 -5.28
CA GLU A 74 3.76 9.20 -4.89
C GLU A 74 2.76 9.86 -3.93
N ARG A 75 3.24 10.66 -2.96
CA ARG A 75 2.34 11.43 -2.08
C ARG A 75 1.48 12.40 -2.86
N ARG A 76 2.07 13.12 -3.82
CA ARG A 76 1.33 14.04 -4.69
C ARG A 76 0.25 13.30 -5.47
N THR A 77 0.57 12.18 -6.10
CA THR A 77 -0.40 11.33 -6.82
C THR A 77 -1.57 10.92 -5.92
N TYR A 78 -1.29 10.46 -4.70
CA TYR A 78 -2.31 10.10 -3.74
C TYR A 78 -3.23 11.29 -3.39
N LEU A 79 -2.64 12.42 -3.02
CA LEU A 79 -3.40 13.60 -2.61
C LEU A 79 -4.25 14.18 -3.73
N THR A 80 -3.71 14.25 -4.96
CA THR A 80 -4.48 14.71 -6.14
C THR A 80 -5.69 13.81 -6.39
N LYS A 81 -5.52 12.49 -6.35
CA LYS A 81 -6.64 11.56 -6.56
C LYS A 81 -7.67 11.63 -5.44
N LYS A 82 -7.20 11.76 -4.19
CA LYS A 82 -8.08 11.92 -3.03
C LYS A 82 -8.96 13.17 -3.16
N LEU A 83 -8.38 14.30 -3.53
CA LEU A 83 -9.12 15.54 -3.76
C LEU A 83 -10.17 15.37 -4.87
N SER A 84 -9.80 14.75 -6.01
CA SER A 84 -10.76 14.50 -7.08
C SER A 84 -11.92 13.57 -6.66
N ASN A 85 -11.68 12.62 -5.77
CA ASN A 85 -12.74 11.75 -5.27
C ASN A 85 -13.73 12.50 -4.36
N GLN A 86 -13.23 13.42 -3.52
CA GLN A 86 -14.08 14.22 -2.62
C GLN A 86 -15.03 15.16 -3.39
N ASP A 87 -14.57 15.70 -4.52
CA ASP A 87 -15.40 16.55 -5.38
C ASP A 87 -16.56 15.78 -6.04
N ASN A 88 -16.41 14.46 -6.22
CA ASN A 88 -17.45 13.62 -6.82
C ASN A 88 -18.54 13.17 -5.82
N ASP A 89 -18.23 13.10 -4.52
CA ASP A 89 -19.20 12.72 -3.48
C ASP A 89 -20.09 13.89 -3.00
N THR A 90 -19.79 15.12 -3.42
CA THR A 90 -20.52 16.35 -3.02
C THR A 90 -21.51 16.83 -4.09
N LYS A 91 -21.72 16.06 -5.16
CA LYS A 91 -22.69 16.32 -6.24
C LYS A 91 -23.77 15.26 -6.24
#